data_AF-A0A3C0HPG1-F1
#
_entry.id   AF-A0A3C0HPG1-F1
#
_cell.length_a   1.000
_cell.length_b   1.000
_cell.length_c   1.000
_cell.angle_alpha   90.00
_cell.angle_beta   90.00
_cell.angle_gamma   90.00
#
_symmetry.space_group_name_H-M   'P 1'
#
loop_
_entity.id
_entity.type
_entity.pdbx_description
1 polymer ?
#
loop_
_entity_poly.entity_id
_entity_poly.type
_entity_poly.pdbx_seq_one_letter_code
_entity_poly.pdbx_strand_id
1 'polypeptide(L)' 'LPEPALFEATRRTMSVDLYDCFYLSNNPEHLDTAKELGMATGLFVTGNEAAPETEHPIVRGFEDLLRSRGS' A
#
# COMPACT_ATOMS: atom_id res chain seq x y z
N LEU A 1 5.78 12.61 8.35
CA LEU A 1 5.26 11.98 7.12
C LEU A 1 6.46 11.42 6.35
N PRO A 2 6.45 10.19 5.82
CA PRO A 2 7.48 9.71 4.91
C PRO A 2 7.45 10.65 3.72
N GLU A 3 8.58 11.30 3.50
CA GLU A 3 8.64 12.41 2.56
C GLU A 3 8.51 11.87 1.12
N PRO A 4 7.79 12.56 0.22
CA PRO A 4 7.69 12.20 -1.20
C PRO A 4 9.04 11.87 -1.87
N ALA A 5 10.13 12.47 -1.38
CA ALA A 5 11.50 12.19 -1.78
C ALA A 5 11.91 10.71 -1.61
N LEU A 6 11.39 10.00 -0.61
CA LEU A 6 11.67 8.58 -0.37
C LEU A 6 11.03 7.71 -1.45
N PHE A 7 9.80 8.02 -1.85
CA PHE A 7 9.10 7.30 -2.93
C PHE A 7 9.78 7.55 -4.28
N GLU A 8 10.15 8.80 -4.58
CA GLU A 8 10.93 9.15 -5.78
C GLU A 8 12.30 8.47 -5.82
N ALA A 9 13.02 8.44 -4.70
CA ALA A 9 14.31 7.75 -4.60
C ALA A 9 14.16 6.24 -4.83
N THR A 10 13.09 5.64 -4.31
CA THR A 10 12.76 4.22 -4.51
C THR A 10 12.45 3.95 -5.98
N ARG A 11 11.64 4.79 -6.64
CA ARG A 11 11.37 4.69 -8.09
C ARG A 11 12.64 4.72 -8.91
N ARG A 12 13.52 5.70 -8.66
CA ARG A 12 14.79 5.85 -9.39
C ARG A 12 15.74 4.67 -9.16
N THR A 13 15.77 4.14 -7.95
CA THR A 13 16.63 3.01 -7.58
C THR A 13 16.12 1.69 -8.16
N MET A 14 14.80 1.48 -8.16
CA MET A 14 14.20 0.23 -8.62
C MET A 14 13.97 0.19 -10.13
N SER A 15 13.94 1.34 -10.81
CA SER A 15 13.58 1.44 -12.25
C SER A 15 12.22 0.81 -12.58
N VAL A 16 11.28 0.84 -11.64
CA VAL A 16 9.92 0.31 -11.79
C VAL A 16 8.93 1.48 -11.88
N ASP A 17 7.89 1.33 -12.69
CA ASP A 17 6.78 2.29 -12.71
C ASP A 17 6.00 2.20 -11.39
N LEU A 18 5.64 3.34 -10.81
CA LEU A 18 4.88 3.36 -9.56
C LEU A 18 3.48 2.76 -9.74
N TYR A 19 2.93 2.81 -10.95
CA TYR A 19 1.67 2.14 -11.29
C TYR A 19 1.76 0.60 -11.22
N ASP A 20 2.97 0.04 -11.31
CA ASP A 20 3.21 -1.39 -11.16
C ASP A 20 3.62 -1.77 -9.72
N CYS A 21 3.61 -0.80 -8.80
CA CYS A 21 4.02 -1.01 -7.42
C CYS A 21 2.82 -1.20 -6.48
N PHE A 22 3.00 -2.06 -5.48
CA PHE A 22 2.06 -2.24 -4.37
C PHE A 22 2.70 -1.79 -3.06
N TYR A 23 2.07 -0.84 -2.37
CA TYR A 23 2.52 -0.29 -1.10
C TYR A 23 1.65 -0.78 0.06
N LEU A 24 2.27 -1.55 0.97
CA LEU A 24 1.64 -2.11 2.16
C LEU A 24 2.12 -1.35 3.39
N SER A 25 1.20 -0.78 4.17
CA SER A 25 1.52 -0.04 5.40
C SER A 25 0.39 -0.18 6.42
N ASN A 26 0.68 0.04 7.70
CA ASN A 26 -0.33 0.16 8.75
C ASN A 26 -0.71 1.63 9.06
N ASN A 27 -0.18 2.59 8.29
CA ASN A 27 -0.52 4.01 8.44
C ASN A 27 -1.33 4.51 7.23
N PRO A 28 -2.63 4.85 7.40
CA PRO A 28 -3.49 5.37 6.33
C PRO A 28 -2.93 6.59 5.60
N GLU A 29 -2.35 7.56 6.31
CA GLU A 29 -1.85 8.80 5.67
C GLU A 29 -0.74 8.53 4.64
N HIS A 30 0.06 7.47 4.87
CA HIS A 30 1.10 7.06 3.93
C HIS A 30 0.50 6.38 2.69
N LEU A 31 -0.61 5.66 2.88
CA LEU A 31 -1.32 5.01 1.79
C LEU A 31 -2.01 6.03 0.89
N ASP A 32 -2.58 7.10 1.46
CA ASP A 32 -3.14 8.20 0.68
C ASP A 32 -2.08 8.81 -0.24
N THR A 33 -0.91 9.12 0.32
CA THR A 33 0.23 9.64 -0.47
C THR A 33 0.68 8.67 -1.56
N ALA A 34 0.78 7.37 -1.25
CA ALA A 34 1.16 6.36 -2.24
C ALA A 34 0.13 6.19 -3.37
N LYS A 35 -1.17 6.28 -3.03
CA LYS A 35 -2.28 6.25 -3.99
C LYS A 35 -2.25 7.46 -4.92
N GLU A 36 -1.98 8.66 -4.39
CA GLU A 36 -1.80 9.88 -5.21
C GLU A 36 -0.62 9.78 -6.18
N LEU A 37 0.41 9.00 -5.81
CA LEU A 37 1.57 8.71 -6.66
C LEU A 37 1.32 7.57 -7.68
N GLY A 38 0.11 7.01 -7.72
CA GLY A 38 -0.30 5.98 -8.69
C GLY A 38 -0.08 4.54 -8.24
N MET A 39 0.38 4.30 -7.01
CA MET A 39 0.59 2.94 -6.50
C MET A 39 -0.71 2.25 -6.11
N ALA A 40 -0.76 0.92 -6.27
CA ALA A 40 -1.73 0.11 -5.55
C ALA A 40 -1.40 0.11 -4.05
N THR A 41 -2.41 0.13 -3.18
CA THR A 41 -2.23 0.29 -1.73
C THR A 41 -2.97 -0.78 -0.95
N GLY A 42 -2.46 -1.12 0.23
CA GLY A 42 -3.14 -1.99 1.18
C GLY A 42 -2.84 -1.57 2.63
N LEU A 43 -3.89 -1.49 3.44
CA LEU A 43 -3.76 -1.25 4.87
C LEU A 43 -3.54 -2.58 5.60
N PHE A 44 -2.36 -2.74 6.17
CA PHE A 44 -2.03 -3.90 6.99
C PHE A 44 -2.56 -3.72 8.42
N VAL A 45 -3.45 -4.62 8.83
CA VAL A 45 -4.03 -4.65 10.18
C VAL A 45 -3.66 -5.96 10.86
N THR A 46 -2.95 -5.89 11.98
CA THR A 46 -2.52 -7.08 12.72
C THR A 46 -3.65 -7.68 13.57
N GLY A 47 -3.85 -8.99 13.47
CA GLY A 47 -4.73 -9.74 14.36
C GLY A 47 -6.22 -9.40 14.22
N ASN A 48 -6.92 -9.32 15.37
CA ASN A 48 -8.36 -9.09 15.44
C ASN A 48 -8.74 -7.63 15.72
N GLU A 49 -7.80 -6.70 15.53
CA GLU A 49 -8.07 -5.28 15.69
C GLU A 49 -9.17 -4.82 14.74
N ALA A 50 -10.01 -3.92 15.24
CA ALA A 50 -11.00 -3.24 14.43
C ALA A 50 -10.25 -2.47 13.34
N ALA A 51 -10.66 -2.72 12.11
CA ALA A 51 -10.15 -1.98 10.99
C ALA A 51 -10.52 -0.50 11.12
N PRO A 52 -9.59 0.44 10.90
CA PRO A 52 -9.98 1.84 10.74
C PRO A 52 -10.82 1.98 9.46
N GLU A 53 -11.72 2.96 9.45
CA GLU A 53 -12.46 3.32 8.24
C GLU A 53 -11.47 3.91 7.22
N THR A 54 -11.37 3.27 6.06
CA THR A 54 -10.44 3.66 5.00
C THR A 54 -10.94 3.20 3.65
N GLU A 55 -10.52 3.89 2.58
CA GLU A 55 -10.74 3.44 1.20
C GLU A 55 -9.73 2.37 0.76
N HIS A 56 -8.67 2.14 1.52
CA HIS A 56 -7.64 1.17 1.17
C HIS A 56 -8.08 -0.26 1.47
N PRO A 57 -7.81 -1.22 0.57
CA PRO A 57 -8.01 -2.64 0.85
C PRO A 57 -7.32 -3.08 2.14
N ILE A 58 -8.05 -3.81 2.98
CA ILE A 58 -7.50 -4.32 4.25
C ILE A 58 -6.81 -5.65 4.01
N VAL A 59 -5.58 -5.75 4.49
CA VAL A 59 -4.75 -6.94 4.44
C VAL A 59 -4.46 -7.38 5.87
N ARG A 60 -4.96 -8.55 6.27
CA ARG A 60 -4.69 -9.14 7.60
C ARG A 60 -3.60 -10.21 7.56
N GLY A 61 -3.28 -10.70 6.37
CA GLY A 61 -2.22 -11.67 6.16
C GLY A 61 -1.93 -11.94 4.69
N PHE A 62 -0.95 -12.81 4.44
CA PHE A 62 -0.50 -13.13 3.09
C PHE A 62 -1.60 -13.72 2.20
N GLU A 63 -2.52 -14.51 2.79
CA GLU A 63 -3.65 -15.10 2.08
C GLU A 63 -4.56 -14.07 1.41
N ASP A 64 -4.70 -12.87 2.00
CA ASP A 64 -5.56 -11.82 1.46
C ASP A 64 -4.99 -11.25 0.16
N LEU A 65 -3.66 -11.24 0.01
CA LEU A 65 -2.97 -10.76 -1.19
C LEU A 65 -3.16 -11.71 -2.38
N LEU A 66 -3.41 -12.99 -2.12
CA LEU A 66 -3.56 -14.01 -3.16
C LEU A 66 -4.99 -14.12 -3.68
N ARG A 67 -5.98 -13.76 -2.85
CA ARG A 67 -7.42 -13.89 -3.19
C ARG A 67 -7.86 -13.01 -4.35
N SER A 68 -7.12 -11.93 -4.67
CA SER A 68 -7.49 -11.01 -5.75
C SER A 68 -7.09 -11.48 -7.16
N ARG A 69 -6.31 -12.57 -7.32
CA ARG A 69 -5.90 -13.08 -8.65
C ARG A 69 -6.91 -14.06 -9.29
N GLY A 70 -8.16 -14.06 -8.84
CA GLY A 70 -9.22 -14.93 -9.34
C GLY A 70 -10.39 -14.16 -9.95
N SER A 71 -10.23 -13.65 -11.17
CA SER A 71 -11.33 -13.29 -12.08
C SER A 71 -10.84 -13.24 -13.52
#